data_AF-A0A950J6Q8-F1
#
_entry.id   AF-A0A950J6Q8-F1
#
_cell.length_a   1.000
_cell.length_b   1.000
_cell.length_c   1.000
_cell.angle_alpha   90.00
_cell.angle_beta   90.00
_cell.angle_gamma   90.00
#
_symmetry.space_group_name_H-M   'P 1'
#
loop_
_entity.id
_entity.type
_entity.pdbx_description
1 polymer ?
#
loop_
_entity_poly.entity_id
_entity_poly.type
_entity_poly.pdbx_seq_one_letter_code
_entity_poly.pdbx_strand_id
1 'polypeptide(L)' 'RAAKIAQQKLDTPDAEADFYRAKLATARFYADHILSQAPALRSQIIDGAADVMTLPETQFDLDRKAPALA' A
#
# COMPACT_ATOMS: atom_id res chain seq x y z
N ARG A 1 -4.12 -17.00 -0.51
CA ARG A 1 -4.52 -18.33 0.03
C ARG A 1 -6.01 -18.40 0.34
N ALA A 2 -6.58 -17.48 1.14
CA ALA A 2 -8.01 -17.48 1.48
C ALA A 2 -8.94 -17.50 0.24
N ALA A 3 -8.65 -16.70 -0.80
CA ALA A 3 -9.43 -16.72 -2.05
C ALA A 3 -9.45 -18.10 -2.73
N LYS A 4 -8.34 -18.84 -2.71
CA LYS A 4 -8.29 -20.19 -3.27
C LYS A 4 -9.20 -21.15 -2.51
N ILE A 5 -9.19 -21.09 -1.18
CA ILE A 5 -10.06 -21.91 -0.32
C ILE A 5 -11.53 -21.52 -0.54
N ALA A 6 -11.82 -20.22 -0.64
CA ALA A 6 -13.17 -19.74 -0.91
C ALA A 6 -13.70 -20.25 -2.26
N GLN A 7 -12.88 -20.26 -3.31
CA GLN A 7 -13.24 -20.85 -4.59
C GLN A 7 -13.54 -22.34 -4.44
N GLN A 8 -12.64 -23.09 -3.81
CA GLN A 8 -12.84 -24.54 -3.58
C GLN A 8 -14.12 -24.85 -2.80
N LYS A 9 -14.51 -23.99 -1.86
CA LYS A 9 -15.75 -24.14 -1.10
C LYS A 9 -16.99 -23.85 -1.94
N LEU A 10 -16.94 -22.87 -2.85
CA LEU A 10 -18.03 -22.62 -3.79
C LEU A 10 -18.27 -23.78 -4.77
N ASP A 11 -17.25 -24.61 -5.00
CA ASP A 11 -17.35 -25.79 -5.87
C ASP A 11 -18.01 -27.00 -5.16
N THR A 12 -18.31 -26.89 -3.85
CA THR A 12 -18.99 -27.94 -3.07
C THR A 12 -20.49 -27.65 -2.88
N PRO A 13 -21.36 -28.68 -2.86
CA PRO A 13 -22.77 -28.52 -2.44
C PRO A 13 -22.87 -27.96 -1.02
N ASP A 14 -23.95 -27.23 -0.73
CA ASP A 14 -24.26 -26.63 0.59
C ASP A 14 -23.28 -25.56 1.10
N ALA A 15 -22.49 -24.97 0.21
CA ALA A 15 -21.60 -23.87 0.58
C ALA A 15 -22.39 -22.61 0.99
N GLU A 16 -21.89 -21.92 2.03
CA GLU A 16 -22.30 -20.54 2.37
C GLU A 16 -21.86 -19.57 1.27
N ALA A 17 -22.57 -19.58 0.14
CA ALA A 17 -22.11 -19.00 -1.11
C ALA A 17 -21.84 -17.50 -0.99
N ASP A 18 -22.70 -16.77 -0.27
CA ASP A 18 -22.54 -15.32 -0.10
C ASP A 18 -21.28 -14.98 0.71
N PHE A 19 -20.98 -15.75 1.75
CA PHE A 19 -19.77 -15.58 2.56
C PHE A 19 -18.50 -15.81 1.72
N TYR A 20 -18.46 -16.90 0.94
CA TYR A 20 -17.28 -17.20 0.12
C TYR A 20 -17.13 -16.27 -1.08
N ARG A 21 -18.23 -15.81 -1.70
CA ARG A 21 -18.20 -14.74 -2.72
C ARG A 21 -17.65 -13.44 -2.13
N ALA A 22 -18.06 -13.07 -0.91
CA ALA A 22 -17.52 -11.90 -0.23
C ALA A 22 -16.00 -12.04 -0.01
N LYS A 23 -15.50 -13.22 0.40
CA LYS A 23 -14.05 -13.47 0.53
C LYS A 23 -13.29 -13.30 -0.79
N LEU A 24 -13.88 -13.75 -1.91
CA LEU A 24 -13.28 -13.55 -3.23
C LEU A 24 -13.24 -12.05 -3.60
N ALA A 25 -14.34 -11.33 -3.39
CA ALA A 25 -14.43 -9.89 -3.66
C ALA A 25 -13.41 -9.09 -2.83
N THR A 26 -13.32 -9.36 -1.52
CA THR A 26 -12.34 -8.69 -0.64
C THR A 26 -10.90 -8.98 -1.08
N ALA A 27 -10.59 -10.23 -1.43
CA ALA A 27 -9.24 -10.57 -1.88
C ALA A 27 -8.88 -9.87 -3.19
N ARG A 28 -9.85 -9.75 -4.13
CA ARG A 28 -9.68 -9.01 -5.38
C ARG A 28 -9.45 -7.52 -5.12
N PHE A 29 -10.27 -6.90 -4.28
CA PHE A 29 -10.11 -5.50 -3.89
C PHE A 29 -8.72 -5.24 -3.31
N TYR A 30 -8.26 -6.09 -2.39
CA TYR A 30 -6.94 -5.93 -1.79
C TYR A 30 -5.82 -6.03 -2.85
N ALA A 31 -5.92 -7.00 -3.77
CA ALA A 31 -4.94 -7.18 -4.84
C ALA A 31 -4.89 -5.96 -5.79
N ASP A 32 -6.06 -5.47 -6.20
CA ASP A 32 -6.17 -4.43 -7.22
C ASP A 32 -5.86 -3.03 -6.64
N HIS A 33 -6.21 -2.74 -5.39
CA HIS A 33 -6.14 -1.37 -4.84
C HIS A 33 -5.07 -1.17 -3.75
N ILE A 34 -4.75 -2.19 -2.97
CA ILE A 34 -3.81 -2.06 -1.85
C ILE A 34 -2.45 -2.60 -2.28
N LEU A 35 -2.41 -3.83 -2.77
CA LEU A 35 -1.16 -4.48 -3.17
C LEU A 35 -0.52 -3.83 -4.41
N SER A 36 -1.31 -3.17 -5.26
CA SER A 36 -0.82 -2.40 -6.41
C SER A 36 0.13 -1.26 -6.03
N GLN A 37 0.13 -0.81 -4.77
CA GLN A 37 1.04 0.21 -4.25
C GLN A 37 2.45 -0.32 -3.96
N ALA A 38 2.59 -1.65 -3.77
CA ALA A 38 3.86 -2.25 -3.33
C ALA A 38 5.06 -1.98 -4.25
N PRO A 39 4.94 -2.01 -5.60
CA PRO A 39 6.05 -1.67 -6.49
C PRO A 39 6.51 -0.22 -6.32
N ALA A 40 5.58 0.73 -6.16
CA ALA A 40 5.90 2.14 -5.97
C ALA A 40 6.61 2.37 -4.63
N LEU A 41 6.11 1.77 -3.55
CA LEU A 41 6.76 1.81 -2.23
C LEU A 41 8.17 1.21 -2.28
N ARG A 42 8.36 0.10 -3.02
CA ARG A 42 9.68 -0.48 -3.23
C ARG A 42 10.63 0.50 -3.92
N SER A 43 10.20 1.16 -5.00
CA SER A 43 11.02 2.17 -5.68
C SER A 43 11.37 3.34 -4.77
N GLN A 44 10.43 3.82 -3.96
CA GLN A 44 10.72 4.86 -2.97
C GLN A 44 11.85 4.46 -2.00
N ILE A 45 11.86 3.20 -1.56
CA ILE A 45 12.89 2.68 -0.65
C ILE A 45 14.25 2.53 -1.35
N ILE A 46 14.29 1.99 -2.56
CA ILE A 46 15.54 1.68 -3.27
C ILE A 46 16.16 2.95 -3.87
N ASP A 47 15.34 3.81 -4.46
CA ASP A 47 15.80 4.92 -5.29
C ASP A 47 15.79 6.27 -4.54
N GLY A 48 14.96 6.41 -3.49
CA GLY A 48 14.71 7.71 -2.84
C GLY A 48 15.76 8.18 -1.83
N ALA A 49 16.74 7.35 -1.46
CA ALA A 49 17.74 7.71 -0.44
C ALA A 49 18.67 8.85 -0.90
N ALA A 50 19.01 8.90 -2.19
CA ALA A 50 19.88 9.93 -2.75
C ALA A 50 19.24 11.32 -2.66
N ASP A 51 17.93 11.42 -2.90
CA ASP A 51 17.18 12.67 -2.92
C ASP A 51 17.19 13.37 -1.55
N VAL A 52 17.02 12.60 -0.46
CA VAL A 52 17.06 13.15 0.92
C VAL A 52 18.45 13.71 1.27
N MET A 53 19.51 13.10 0.73
CA MET A 53 20.90 13.53 1.00
C MET A 53 21.34 14.72 0.15
N THR A 54 20.50 15.22 -0.77
CA THR A 54 20.81 16.42 -1.55
C THR A 54 20.69 17.71 -0.75
N LEU A 55 19.88 17.71 0.31
CA LEU A 55 19.57 18.91 1.08
C LEU A 55 20.58 19.07 2.22
N PRO A 56 21.24 20.24 2.36
CA PRO A 56 22.15 20.50 3.46
C PRO A 56 21.37 20.64 4.78
N GLU A 57 21.98 20.23 5.90
CA GLU A 57 21.38 20.24 7.24
C GLU A 57 20.68 21.56 7.60
N THR A 58 21.27 22.69 7.20
CA THR A 58 20.70 24.05 7.38
C THR A 58 19.27 24.22 6.84
N GLN A 59 18.82 23.39 5.90
CA GLN A 59 17.46 23.41 5.37
C GLN A 59 16.44 22.68 6.27
N PHE A 60 16.89 21.95 7.28
CA PHE A 60 16.04 21.23 8.24
C PHE A 60 15.98 21.89 9.62
N ASP A 61 16.56 23.10 9.77
CA ASP A 61 16.64 23.80 11.06
C ASP A 61 15.24 24.09 11.66
N LEU A 62 15.00 23.57 12.87
CA LEU A 62 13.72 23.64 13.58
C LEU A 62 13.48 25.02 14.21
N ASP A 63 14.53 25.83 14.39
CA ASP A 63 14.48 27.15 15.04
C ASP A 63 14.31 28.31 14.05
N ARG A 64 13.98 28.02 12.78
CA ARG A 64 13.82 29.03 11.73
C ARG A 64 12.72 30.04 12.09
N LYS A 65 13.11 31.24 12.57
CA LYS A 65 12.22 32.41 12.54
C LYS A 65 11.91 32.74 11.08
N ALA A 66 10.62 32.91 10.76
CA ALA A 66 10.16 33.24 9.41
C ALA A 66 11.02 34.36 8.80
N PRO A 67 11.38 34.28 7.51
CA PRO A 67 12.13 35.36 6.88
C PRO A 67 11.30 36.64 6.98
N ALA A 68 11.87 37.67 7.59
CA ALA A 68 11.32 39.02 7.49
C ALA A 68 11.36 39.40 6.01
N LEU A 69 10.20 39.31 5.36
CA LEU A 69 10.00 39.83 4.01
C LEU A 69 10.35 41.33 4.07
N ALA A 70 11.44 41.70 3.39
CA ALA A 70 11.84 43.09 3.15
C ALA A 70 11.28 43.55 1.80
#